data_AF-A0A8F1WLV4-F1
#
_entry.id   AF-A0A8F1WLV4-F1
#
_cell.length_a   1.000
_cell.length_b   1.000
_cell.length_c   1.000
_cell.angle_alpha   90.00
_cell.angle_beta   90.00
_cell.angle_gamma   90.00
#
_symmetry.space_group_name_H-M   'P 1'
#
loop_
_entity.id
_entity.type
_entity.pdbx_description
1 polymer ?
#
loop_
_entity_poly.entity_id
_entity_poly.type
_entity_poly.pdbx_seq_one_letter_code
_entity_poly.pdbx_strand_id
1 'polypeptide(L)'
;MEILLILNIHKAKMESADDATALLTNMNLSRELYLKLNKVLVFSLPTYFVDLVIKTAKDFFSYVSITFKFLDVDKQPLMELSSQGESFNEQEVKNRISFLENTLKTYSLTERERGKIFFDLGENYRKVYKYDKALENYQESLKISKKIDDSKQEMFILNNIGLIYNVHSDYDSAHKCLYKSLEIAQKIDDNKWEGVALNNISQIYHAMSDYDSALKYILESLKITREIGDKKQEGVALNNIAQIYYAKGDYDSALKYYYESLNITEDVGNKKLEGVTLSNIGNIFRAKGNYASALNYLHESLKISKEIRDKRVESNTLFNLSMLYKEIGKLDESEQCLKEVTEINKTLKSYEISLAKMKFPAASSGVSVRREPTGDLHKFYDIPFLAFSHNSKLYPHYRVFPPC
;
A
#
# COMPACT_ATOMS: atom_id res chain seq x y z
N MET A 1 -23.89 0.47 -16.51
CA MET A 1 -23.30 -0.86 -16.76
C MET A 1 -21.99 -0.61 -17.47
N GLU A 2 -20.88 -0.46 -16.75
CA GLU A 2 -19.59 -0.23 -17.41
C GLU A 2 -18.46 -0.48 -16.40
N ILE A 3 -18.01 -1.74 -16.34
CA ILE A 3 -16.64 -2.06 -15.94
C ILE A 3 -16.17 -3.13 -16.92
N LEU A 4 -15.25 -2.71 -17.78
CA LEU A 4 -14.60 -3.47 -18.81
C LEU A 4 -13.28 -4.01 -18.25
N LEU A 5 -13.08 -5.32 -18.18
CA LEU A 5 -11.76 -5.88 -17.85
C LEU A 5 -11.04 -6.21 -19.16
N ILE A 6 -10.00 -5.45 -19.50
CA ILE A 6 -9.19 -5.72 -20.69
C ILE A 6 -8.03 -6.65 -20.31
N LEU A 7 -8.09 -7.90 -20.75
CA LEU A 7 -7.00 -8.87 -20.61
C LEU A 7 -6.13 -8.84 -21.86
N ASN A 8 -4.92 -8.31 -21.71
CA ASN A 8 -4.00 -8.06 -22.81
C ASN A 8 -2.98 -9.21 -22.91
N ILE A 9 -3.24 -10.18 -23.80
CA ILE A 9 -2.47 -11.44 -23.90
C ILE A 9 -1.28 -11.30 -24.88
N HIS A 10 -1.06 -10.10 -25.43
CA HIS A 10 -0.02 -9.83 -26.42
C HIS A 10 1.44 -10.12 -25.96
N LYS A 11 1.71 -10.34 -24.67
CA LYS A 11 3.06 -10.63 -24.16
C LYS A 11 3.42 -12.12 -24.02
N ALA A 12 2.49 -13.05 -24.25
CA ALA A 12 2.86 -14.44 -24.43
C ALA A 12 3.45 -14.58 -25.84
N LYS A 13 4.78 -14.65 -25.97
CA LYS A 13 5.38 -15.17 -27.21
C LYS A 13 4.91 -16.61 -27.36
N MET A 14 3.84 -16.81 -28.11
CA MET A 14 3.35 -18.13 -28.47
C MET A 14 4.18 -18.59 -29.65
N GLU A 15 5.24 -19.33 -29.36
CA GLU A 15 6.20 -19.78 -30.38
C GLU A 15 5.73 -21.08 -31.06
N SER A 16 4.71 -21.75 -30.52
CA SER A 16 4.16 -23.00 -31.06
C SER A 16 2.61 -23.09 -31.02
N ALA A 17 2.05 -23.99 -31.83
CA ALA A 17 0.62 -24.32 -31.82
C ALA A 17 0.16 -24.97 -30.51
N ASP A 18 1.08 -25.59 -29.76
CA ASP A 18 0.81 -26.24 -28.48
C ASP A 18 0.62 -25.20 -27.36
N ASP A 19 1.39 -24.10 -27.37
CA ASP A 19 1.22 -22.99 -26.43
C ASP A 19 -0.16 -22.34 -26.58
N ALA A 20 -0.60 -22.20 -27.83
CA ALA A 20 -1.92 -21.71 -28.14
C ALA A 20 -3.02 -22.66 -27.61
N THR A 21 -2.83 -23.96 -27.77
CA THR A 21 -3.76 -24.99 -27.30
C THR A 21 -3.82 -25.07 -25.77
N ALA A 22 -2.68 -24.94 -25.08
CA ALA A 22 -2.61 -24.91 -23.63
C ALA A 22 -3.30 -23.67 -23.05
N LEU A 23 -3.08 -22.50 -23.65
CA LEU A 23 -3.80 -21.28 -23.23
C LEU A 23 -5.30 -21.42 -23.46
N LEU A 24 -5.72 -21.90 -24.64
CA LEU A 24 -7.13 -22.16 -24.96
C LEU A 24 -7.80 -23.08 -23.94
N THR A 25 -7.11 -24.15 -23.55
CA THR A 25 -7.59 -25.10 -22.54
C THR A 25 -7.76 -24.42 -21.18
N ASN A 26 -6.78 -23.62 -20.75
CA ASN A 26 -6.86 -22.88 -19.48
C ASN A 26 -7.97 -21.82 -19.47
N MET A 27 -8.15 -21.11 -20.58
CA MET A 27 -9.24 -20.14 -20.74
C MET A 27 -10.59 -20.85 -20.67
N ASN A 28 -10.73 -22.00 -21.33
CA ASN A 28 -11.97 -22.77 -21.31
C ASN A 28 -12.27 -23.35 -19.92
N LEU A 29 -11.26 -23.83 -19.19
CA LEU A 29 -11.40 -24.30 -17.80
C LEU A 29 -11.78 -23.18 -16.83
N SER A 30 -11.31 -21.95 -17.09
CA SER A 30 -11.54 -20.80 -16.22
C SER A 30 -12.81 -20.02 -16.58
N ARG A 31 -13.55 -20.41 -17.63
CA ARG A 31 -14.72 -19.68 -18.14
C ARG A 31 -15.83 -19.49 -17.12
N GLU A 32 -16.09 -20.51 -16.30
CA GLU A 32 -17.11 -20.46 -15.24
C GLU A 32 -16.73 -19.49 -14.11
N LEU A 33 -15.44 -19.26 -13.89
CA LEU A 33 -14.95 -18.26 -12.94
C LEU A 33 -15.16 -16.86 -13.49
N TYR A 34 -14.97 -16.66 -14.79
CA TYR A 34 -15.21 -15.40 -15.47
C TYR A 34 -16.70 -15.01 -15.47
N LEU A 35 -17.61 -15.97 -15.67
CA LEU A 35 -19.06 -15.72 -15.60
C LEU A 35 -19.51 -15.21 -14.23
N LYS A 36 -18.87 -15.67 -13.14
CA LYS A 36 -19.16 -15.22 -11.77
C LYS A 36 -18.78 -13.77 -11.50
N LEU A 37 -17.96 -13.14 -12.35
CA LEU A 37 -17.51 -11.76 -12.15
C LEU A 37 -18.58 -10.72 -12.49
N ASN A 38 -19.65 -11.09 -13.22
CA ASN A 38 -20.73 -10.20 -13.64
C ASN A 38 -20.25 -8.87 -14.26
N LYS A 39 -19.18 -8.95 -15.08
CA LYS A 39 -18.49 -7.82 -15.73
C LYS A 39 -18.30 -8.09 -17.23
N VAL A 40 -18.13 -7.04 -18.02
CA VAL A 40 -17.79 -7.17 -19.45
C VAL A 40 -16.29 -7.43 -19.55
N LEU A 41 -15.92 -8.54 -20.17
CA LEU A 41 -14.52 -8.92 -20.38
C LEU A 41 -14.13 -8.66 -21.84
N VAL A 42 -12.99 -8.01 -22.04
CA VAL A 42 -12.41 -7.78 -23.36
C VAL A 42 -11.03 -8.44 -23.40
N PHE A 43 -10.86 -9.39 -24.31
CA PHE A 43 -9.57 -10.01 -24.56
C PHE A 43 -8.89 -9.31 -25.73
N SER A 44 -7.72 -8.72 -25.48
CA SER A 44 -6.85 -8.19 -26.53
C SER A 44 -5.86 -9.30 -26.92
N LEU A 45 -6.05 -9.82 -28.13
CA LEU A 45 -5.39 -11.01 -28.67
C LEU A 45 -4.78 -10.67 -30.04
N PRO A 46 -3.63 -11.26 -30.41
CA PRO A 46 -3.14 -11.21 -31.79
C PRO A 46 -4.18 -11.72 -32.80
N THR A 47 -4.26 -11.10 -33.98
CA THR A 47 -5.29 -11.40 -35.00
C THR A 47 -5.31 -12.88 -35.39
N TYR A 48 -4.14 -13.50 -35.57
CA TYR A 48 -4.04 -14.93 -35.89
C TYR A 48 -4.61 -15.84 -34.78
N PHE A 49 -4.50 -15.40 -33.52
CA PHE A 49 -4.96 -16.15 -32.37
C PHE A 49 -6.48 -16.06 -32.22
N VAL A 50 -7.07 -14.89 -32.53
CA VAL A 50 -8.53 -14.74 -32.62
C VAL A 50 -9.13 -15.75 -33.61
N ASP A 51 -8.54 -15.87 -34.80
CA ASP A 51 -9.01 -16.81 -35.82
C ASP A 51 -8.86 -18.28 -35.38
N LEU A 52 -7.84 -18.61 -34.59
CA LEU A 52 -7.63 -19.95 -34.03
C LEU A 52 -8.69 -20.27 -32.98
N VAL A 53 -8.93 -19.37 -32.01
CA VAL A 53 -9.94 -19.56 -30.95
C VAL A 53 -11.33 -19.76 -31.56
N ILE A 54 -11.71 -18.97 -32.56
CA ILE A 54 -13.00 -19.09 -33.27
C ILE A 54 -13.15 -20.47 -33.91
N LYS A 55 -12.06 -21.08 -34.40
CA LYS A 55 -12.09 -22.39 -35.05
C LYS A 55 -12.11 -23.54 -34.05
N THR A 56 -11.32 -23.47 -32.98
CA THR A 56 -11.04 -24.59 -32.07
C THR A 56 -11.87 -24.59 -30.79
N ALA A 57 -12.38 -23.43 -30.35
CA ALA A 57 -13.14 -23.26 -29.11
C ALA A 57 -14.47 -22.53 -29.36
N LYS A 58 -15.31 -23.08 -30.25
CA LYS A 58 -16.58 -22.47 -30.70
C LYS A 58 -17.59 -22.23 -29.56
N ASP A 59 -17.57 -23.08 -28.54
CA ASP A 59 -18.42 -23.01 -27.36
C ASP A 59 -18.01 -21.91 -26.37
N PHE A 60 -16.77 -21.44 -26.44
CA PHE A 60 -16.25 -20.36 -25.60
C PHE A 60 -17.04 -19.04 -25.77
N PHE A 61 -17.60 -18.79 -26.96
CA PHE A 61 -18.32 -17.54 -27.29
C PHE A 61 -19.85 -17.72 -27.43
N SER A 62 -20.40 -18.91 -27.20
CA SER A 62 -21.79 -19.19 -27.56
C SER A 62 -22.85 -18.55 -26.65
N TYR A 63 -22.47 -17.92 -25.53
CA TYR A 63 -23.43 -17.39 -24.55
C TYR A 63 -23.41 -15.87 -24.28
N VAL A 64 -22.45 -15.08 -24.76
CA VAL A 64 -22.49 -13.59 -24.66
C VAL A 64 -21.75 -12.94 -25.85
N SER A 65 -22.36 -11.89 -26.38
CA SER A 65 -22.17 -11.16 -27.65
C SER A 65 -20.75 -10.74 -28.09
N ILE A 66 -20.50 -10.91 -29.40
CA ILE A 66 -19.70 -10.10 -30.35
C ILE A 66 -18.22 -9.86 -30.00
N THR A 67 -17.33 -10.38 -30.85
CA THR A 67 -15.90 -10.01 -30.90
C THR A 67 -15.74 -8.65 -31.58
N PHE A 68 -15.26 -7.64 -30.85
CA PHE A 68 -14.89 -6.34 -31.42
C PHE A 68 -13.41 -6.35 -31.82
N LYS A 69 -13.12 -6.16 -33.12
CA LYS A 69 -11.76 -5.86 -33.60
C LYS A 69 -11.53 -4.36 -33.49
N PHE A 70 -10.63 -3.94 -32.61
CA PHE A 70 -10.11 -2.57 -32.59
C PHE A 70 -8.96 -2.47 -33.61
N LEU A 71 -8.97 -1.44 -34.45
CA LEU A 71 -7.88 -1.14 -35.39
C LEU A 71 -6.66 -0.61 -34.61
N ASP A 72 -5.46 -1.00 -35.07
CA ASP A 72 -4.14 -0.82 -34.45
C ASP A 72 -4.04 0.31 -33.41
N VAL A 73 -3.89 -0.10 -32.16
CA VAL A 73 -3.56 0.80 -31.03
C VAL A 73 -2.05 0.77 -30.83
N ASP A 74 -1.32 1.22 -31.85
CA ASP A 74 0.05 1.68 -31.63
C ASP A 74 -0.03 2.98 -30.81
N LYS A 75 0.64 2.98 -29.65
CA LYS A 75 0.76 4.07 -28.66
C LYS A 75 -0.39 4.20 -27.66
N GLN A 76 -0.52 3.24 -26.74
CA GLN A 76 -0.82 3.57 -25.34
C GLN A 76 0.06 2.72 -24.41
N PRO A 77 0.59 3.28 -23.30
CA PRO A 77 1.30 2.49 -22.32
C PRO A 77 0.38 1.42 -21.76
N LEU A 78 0.96 0.26 -21.44
CA LEU A 78 0.34 -0.68 -20.52
C LEU A 78 -0.27 0.10 -19.36
N MET A 79 -1.55 -0.15 -19.10
CA MET A 79 -2.20 0.30 -17.88
C MET A 79 -1.30 -0.16 -16.71
N GLU A 80 -0.59 0.78 -16.09
CA GLU A 80 -0.03 0.58 -14.76
C GLU A 80 -1.20 0.08 -13.92
N LEU A 81 -1.06 -1.11 -13.31
CA LEU A 81 -1.81 -1.42 -12.10
C LEU A 81 -1.30 -0.46 -11.02
N SER A 82 -1.72 0.80 -11.15
CA SER A 82 -1.65 1.75 -10.06
C SER A 82 -2.56 1.18 -8.99
N SER A 83 -1.99 1.01 -7.80
CA SER A 83 -2.68 0.67 -6.56
C SER A 83 -3.60 1.81 -6.13
N GLN A 84 -4.59 2.13 -6.96
CA GLN A 84 -5.65 3.05 -6.62
C GLN A 84 -6.86 2.27 -6.15
N GLY A 85 -7.10 2.33 -4.84
CA GLY A 85 -8.45 2.16 -4.28
C GLY A 85 -8.96 0.74 -4.05
N GLU A 86 -8.24 -0.32 -4.38
CA GLU A 86 -8.68 -1.67 -3.97
C GLU A 86 -8.37 -1.90 -2.49
N SER A 87 -9.43 -2.12 -1.70
CA SER A 87 -9.33 -2.51 -0.29
C SER A 87 -8.37 -3.70 -0.18
N PHE A 88 -7.31 -3.54 0.61
CA PHE A 88 -6.32 -4.59 0.85
C PHE A 88 -7.02 -5.91 1.22
N ASN A 89 -6.93 -6.91 0.33
CA ASN A 89 -7.44 -8.26 0.56
C ASN A 89 -6.27 -9.20 0.88
N GLU A 90 -6.07 -9.46 2.17
CA GLU A 90 -4.96 -10.29 2.64
C GLU A 90 -5.02 -11.73 2.08
N GLN A 91 -6.21 -12.29 1.86
CA GLN A 91 -6.34 -13.64 1.28
C GLN A 91 -5.89 -13.68 -0.17
N GLU A 92 -6.20 -12.63 -0.94
CA GLU A 92 -5.73 -12.49 -2.30
C GLU A 92 -4.20 -12.35 -2.33
N VAL A 93 -3.63 -11.55 -1.42
CA VAL A 93 -2.18 -11.41 -1.28
C VAL A 93 -1.51 -12.74 -0.93
N LYS A 94 -2.12 -13.57 -0.07
CA LYS A 94 -1.61 -14.93 0.24
C LYS A 94 -1.70 -15.87 -0.94
N ASN A 95 -2.83 -15.89 -1.65
CA ASN A 95 -2.99 -16.71 -2.85
C ASN A 95 -1.93 -16.32 -3.89
N ARG A 96 -1.63 -15.02 -4.00
CA ARG A 96 -0.56 -14.50 -4.85
C ARG A 96 0.82 -14.98 -4.39
N ILE A 97 1.12 -14.95 -3.09
CA ILE A 97 2.38 -15.50 -2.54
C ILE A 97 2.52 -16.98 -2.92
N SER A 98 1.50 -17.80 -2.62
CA SER A 98 1.53 -19.25 -2.92
C SER A 98 1.74 -19.52 -4.41
N PHE A 99 1.06 -18.76 -5.28
CA PHE A 99 1.24 -18.86 -6.71
C PHE A 99 2.68 -18.54 -7.13
N LEU A 100 3.23 -17.42 -6.67
CA LEU A 100 4.60 -16.99 -7.01
C LEU A 100 5.67 -17.97 -6.49
N GLU A 101 5.50 -18.48 -5.27
CA GLU A 101 6.39 -19.51 -4.70
C GLU A 101 6.34 -20.81 -5.51
N ASN A 102 5.15 -21.22 -5.97
CA ASN A 102 5.01 -22.38 -6.83
C ASN A 102 5.64 -22.11 -8.21
N THR A 103 5.48 -20.91 -8.77
CA THR A 103 6.08 -20.54 -10.06
C THR A 103 7.60 -20.69 -10.03
N LEU A 104 8.26 -20.23 -8.95
CA LEU A 104 9.71 -20.39 -8.78
C LEU A 104 10.18 -21.84 -8.69
N LYS A 105 9.32 -22.75 -8.22
CA LYS A 105 9.65 -24.18 -8.05
C LYS A 105 9.35 -25.01 -9.30
N THR A 106 8.26 -24.70 -10.00
CA THR A 106 7.74 -25.54 -11.08
C THR A 106 8.34 -25.20 -12.43
N TYR A 107 8.57 -23.92 -12.72
CA TYR A 107 8.95 -23.49 -14.06
C TYR A 107 10.45 -23.19 -14.14
N SER A 108 11.04 -23.53 -15.28
CA SER A 108 12.37 -23.04 -15.66
C SER A 108 12.22 -21.57 -16.06
N LEU A 109 12.89 -20.69 -15.32
CA LEU A 109 12.76 -19.23 -15.46
C LEU A 109 14.12 -18.63 -15.77
N THR A 110 14.14 -17.59 -16.61
CA THR A 110 15.34 -16.78 -16.81
C THR A 110 15.71 -16.04 -15.54
N GLU A 111 16.99 -15.67 -15.38
CA GLU A 111 17.44 -14.89 -14.22
C GLU A 111 16.62 -13.59 -14.05
N ARG A 112 16.32 -12.90 -15.16
CA ARG A 112 15.48 -11.69 -15.15
C ARG A 112 14.07 -11.97 -14.62
N GLU A 113 13.43 -13.06 -15.02
CA GLU A 113 12.09 -13.44 -14.52
C GLU A 113 12.12 -13.82 -13.05
N ARG A 114 13.13 -14.58 -12.62
CA ARG A 114 13.34 -14.92 -11.20
C ARG A 114 13.49 -13.65 -10.36
N GLY A 115 14.32 -12.70 -10.80
CA GLY A 115 14.52 -11.42 -10.11
C GLY A 115 13.20 -10.66 -9.89
N LYS A 116 12.33 -10.62 -10.90
CA LYS A 116 11.00 -10.00 -10.79
C LYS A 116 10.07 -10.75 -9.84
N ILE A 117 10.04 -12.07 -9.90
CA ILE A 117 9.20 -12.86 -8.99
C ILE A 117 9.64 -12.70 -7.54
N PHE A 118 10.96 -12.69 -7.27
CA PHE A 118 11.48 -12.39 -5.94
C PHE A 118 11.09 -10.99 -5.47
N PHE A 119 11.15 -9.99 -6.33
CA PHE A 119 10.66 -8.65 -5.99
C PHE A 119 9.17 -8.65 -5.63
N ASP A 120 8.34 -9.29 -6.46
CA ASP A 120 6.89 -9.40 -6.23
C ASP A 120 6.59 -10.17 -4.93
N LEU A 121 7.33 -11.22 -4.62
CA LEU A 121 7.23 -11.93 -3.34
C LEU A 121 7.58 -11.01 -2.18
N GLY A 122 8.64 -10.21 -2.31
CA GLY A 122 9.01 -9.19 -1.34
C GLY A 122 7.87 -8.20 -1.06
N GLU A 123 7.25 -7.65 -2.11
CA GLU A 123 6.11 -6.73 -2.00
C GLU A 123 4.92 -7.37 -1.30
N ASN A 124 4.55 -8.59 -1.72
CA ASN A 124 3.41 -9.29 -1.14
C ASN A 124 3.67 -9.70 0.32
N TYR A 125 4.89 -10.14 0.65
CA TYR A 125 5.27 -10.44 2.03
C TYR A 125 5.27 -9.21 2.92
N ARG A 126 5.74 -8.06 2.41
CA ARG A 126 5.69 -6.76 3.11
C ARG A 126 4.25 -6.33 3.38
N LYS A 127 3.34 -6.51 2.42
CA LYS A 127 1.91 -6.18 2.58
C LYS A 127 1.21 -6.99 3.68
N VAL A 128 1.66 -8.22 3.93
CA VAL A 128 1.17 -9.08 5.04
C VAL A 128 2.09 -9.05 6.27
N TYR A 129 2.93 -8.01 6.39
CA TYR A 129 3.79 -7.74 7.56
C TYR A 129 4.81 -8.84 7.87
N LYS A 130 5.12 -9.72 6.91
CA LYS A 130 6.18 -10.73 7.03
C LYS A 130 7.49 -10.14 6.54
N TYR A 131 8.03 -9.21 7.33
CA TYR A 131 9.17 -8.39 6.92
C TYR A 131 10.45 -9.18 6.72
N ASP A 132 10.73 -10.21 7.54
CA ASP A 132 11.91 -11.06 7.37
C ASP A 132 11.90 -11.75 6.00
N LYS A 133 10.76 -12.38 5.64
CA LYS A 133 10.58 -12.99 4.32
C LYS A 133 10.63 -11.95 3.19
N ALA A 134 10.10 -10.76 3.42
CA ALA A 134 10.17 -9.70 2.42
C ALA A 134 11.62 -9.30 2.15
N LEU A 135 12.44 -9.14 3.21
CA LEU A 135 13.86 -8.85 3.11
C LEU A 135 14.63 -9.97 2.42
N GLU A 136 14.39 -11.24 2.76
CA GLU A 136 15.01 -12.41 2.08
C GLU A 136 14.76 -12.36 0.57
N ASN A 137 13.50 -12.16 0.17
CA ASN A 137 13.11 -12.11 -1.25
C ASN A 137 13.67 -10.86 -1.95
N TYR A 138 13.67 -9.70 -1.29
CA TYR A 138 14.32 -8.51 -1.83
C TYR A 138 15.84 -8.66 -1.98
N GLN A 139 16.52 -9.37 -1.07
CA GLN A 139 17.95 -9.63 -1.18
C GLN A 139 18.28 -10.54 -2.37
N GLU A 140 17.49 -11.59 -2.60
CA GLU A 140 17.64 -12.44 -3.79
C GLU A 140 17.35 -11.66 -5.09
N SER A 141 16.30 -10.83 -5.09
CA SER A 141 16.00 -9.93 -6.21
C SER A 141 17.14 -8.95 -6.47
N LEU A 142 17.72 -8.36 -5.42
CA LEU A 142 18.82 -7.41 -5.49
C LEU A 142 20.06 -8.05 -6.10
N LYS A 143 20.42 -9.25 -5.64
CA LYS A 143 21.56 -10.02 -6.16
C LYS A 143 21.42 -10.29 -7.66
N ILE A 144 20.22 -10.66 -8.10
CA ILE A 144 19.94 -10.87 -9.53
C ILE A 144 20.00 -9.56 -10.31
N SER A 145 19.35 -8.48 -9.82
CA SER A 145 19.33 -7.18 -10.51
C SER A 145 20.75 -6.65 -10.78
N LYS A 146 21.65 -6.79 -9.79
CA LYS A 146 23.07 -6.45 -9.93
C LYS A 146 23.81 -7.32 -10.95
N LYS A 147 23.50 -8.62 -10.99
CA LYS A 147 24.13 -9.57 -11.92
C LYS A 147 23.77 -9.30 -13.38
N ILE A 148 22.57 -8.74 -13.63
CA ILE A 148 22.08 -8.44 -14.99
C ILE A 148 22.14 -6.94 -15.32
N ASP A 149 22.80 -6.14 -14.48
CA ASP A 149 22.94 -4.69 -14.61
C ASP A 149 21.60 -3.94 -14.77
N ASP A 150 20.55 -4.38 -14.07
CA ASP A 150 19.24 -3.72 -14.04
C ASP A 150 19.19 -2.66 -12.93
N SER A 151 19.80 -1.50 -13.20
CA SER A 151 19.88 -0.39 -12.24
C SER A 151 18.50 0.10 -11.79
N LYS A 152 17.51 0.11 -12.69
CA LYS A 152 16.16 0.55 -12.34
C LYS A 152 15.51 -0.41 -11.35
N GLN A 153 15.66 -1.72 -11.54
CA GLN A 153 15.19 -2.70 -10.57
C GLN A 153 15.95 -2.64 -9.24
N GLU A 154 17.27 -2.46 -9.28
CA GLU A 154 18.10 -2.27 -8.07
C GLU A 154 17.59 -1.11 -7.20
N MET A 155 17.32 0.04 -7.83
CA MET A 155 16.74 1.21 -7.18
C MET A 155 15.42 0.89 -6.46
N PHE A 156 14.45 0.29 -7.14
CA PHE A 156 13.16 -0.10 -6.55
C PHE A 156 13.31 -1.04 -5.34
N ILE A 157 14.25 -2.00 -5.44
CA ILE A 157 14.50 -2.97 -4.37
C ILE A 157 15.12 -2.28 -3.16
N LEU A 158 16.15 -1.46 -3.37
CA LEU A 158 16.82 -0.71 -2.31
C LEU A 158 15.85 0.22 -1.59
N ASN A 159 14.98 0.91 -2.33
CA ASN A 159 13.92 1.72 -1.74
C ASN A 159 13.05 0.89 -0.78
N ASN A 160 12.59 -0.28 -1.23
CA ASN A 160 11.72 -1.13 -0.43
C ASN A 160 12.40 -1.75 0.80
N ILE A 161 13.66 -2.14 0.68
CA ILE A 161 14.47 -2.57 1.82
C ILE A 161 14.59 -1.42 2.83
N GLY A 162 14.88 -0.21 2.36
CA GLY A 162 14.97 0.98 3.21
C GLY A 162 13.67 1.27 3.96
N LEU A 163 12.51 1.13 3.31
CA LEU A 163 11.20 1.27 3.96
C LEU A 163 10.97 0.22 5.06
N ILE A 164 11.43 -1.02 4.88
CA ILE A 164 11.33 -2.05 5.92
C ILE A 164 12.22 -1.72 7.12
N TYR A 165 13.46 -1.27 6.89
CA TYR A 165 14.34 -0.86 7.99
C TYR A 165 13.78 0.33 8.76
N ASN A 166 13.15 1.28 8.07
CA ASN A 166 12.49 2.42 8.70
C ASN A 166 11.35 1.97 9.64
N VAL A 167 10.55 0.97 9.24
CA VAL A 167 9.52 0.39 10.11
C VAL A 167 10.11 -0.22 11.39
N HIS A 168 11.32 -0.78 11.31
CA HIS A 168 12.02 -1.36 12.47
C HIS A 168 12.86 -0.32 13.24
N SER A 169 12.73 0.97 12.92
CA SER A 169 13.54 2.05 13.51
C SER A 169 15.06 1.89 13.33
N ASP A 170 15.50 1.05 12.37
CA ASP A 170 16.90 0.98 11.95
C ASP A 170 17.15 2.09 10.91
N TYR A 171 17.23 3.32 11.41
CA TYR A 171 17.34 4.52 10.58
C TYR A 171 18.65 4.58 9.80
N ASP A 172 19.73 4.02 10.33
CA ASP A 172 21.03 3.98 9.64
C ASP A 172 20.98 3.08 8.41
N SER A 173 20.42 1.87 8.54
CA SER A 173 20.24 0.96 7.41
C SER A 173 19.21 1.50 6.42
N ALA A 174 18.12 2.08 6.92
CA ALA A 174 17.10 2.71 6.10
C ALA A 174 17.70 3.85 5.24
N HIS A 175 18.45 4.76 5.88
CA HIS A 175 19.11 5.86 5.19
C HIS A 175 20.09 5.35 4.13
N LYS A 176 20.97 4.39 4.46
CA LYS A 176 21.91 3.80 3.49
C LYS A 176 21.21 3.21 2.26
N CYS A 177 20.11 2.50 2.44
CA CYS A 177 19.35 1.91 1.35
C CYS A 177 18.65 2.96 0.49
N LEU A 178 17.93 3.90 1.11
CA LEU A 178 17.23 4.97 0.39
C LEU A 178 18.20 5.91 -0.33
N TYR A 179 19.33 6.24 0.28
CA TYR A 179 20.33 7.12 -0.33
C TYR A 179 20.99 6.46 -1.55
N LYS A 180 21.27 5.14 -1.51
CA LYS A 180 21.71 4.41 -2.71
C LYS A 180 20.63 4.37 -3.80
N SER A 181 19.36 4.22 -3.42
CA SER A 181 18.25 4.33 -4.37
C SER A 181 18.21 5.71 -5.03
N LEU A 182 18.42 6.78 -4.26
CA LEU A 182 18.50 8.15 -4.76
C LEU A 182 19.65 8.33 -5.74
N GLU A 183 20.86 7.88 -5.39
CA GLU A 183 22.04 7.96 -6.26
C GLU A 183 21.81 7.25 -7.60
N ILE A 184 21.13 6.11 -7.59
CA ILE A 184 20.81 5.39 -8.83
C ILE A 184 19.78 6.17 -9.65
N ALA A 185 18.72 6.69 -9.02
CA ALA A 185 17.71 7.51 -9.70
C ALA A 185 18.36 8.71 -10.43
N GLN A 186 19.28 9.40 -9.76
CA GLN A 186 20.06 10.51 -10.33
C GLN A 186 20.97 10.05 -11.48
N LYS A 187 21.64 8.90 -11.35
CA LYS A 187 22.51 8.36 -12.42
C LYS A 187 21.77 7.97 -13.70
N ILE A 188 20.50 7.61 -13.59
CA ILE A 188 19.67 7.22 -14.74
C ILE A 188 18.69 8.32 -15.17
N ASP A 189 18.84 9.54 -14.62
CA ASP A 189 17.99 10.70 -14.87
C ASP A 189 16.47 10.43 -14.64
N ASP A 190 16.12 9.56 -13.69
CA ASP A 190 14.72 9.28 -13.31
C ASP A 190 14.27 10.30 -12.25
N ASN A 191 14.04 11.55 -12.69
CA ASN A 191 13.60 12.66 -11.83
C ASN A 191 12.33 12.34 -11.03
N LYS A 192 11.43 11.52 -11.59
CA LYS A 192 10.23 11.07 -10.88
C LYS A 192 10.62 10.25 -9.66
N TRP A 193 11.55 9.31 -9.80
CA TRP A 193 12.04 8.54 -8.66
C TRP A 193 12.91 9.33 -7.70
N GLU A 194 13.71 10.27 -8.21
CA GLU A 194 14.49 11.16 -7.36
C GLU A 194 13.59 11.85 -6.32
N GLY A 195 12.47 12.43 -6.78
CA GLY A 195 11.47 13.04 -5.90
C GLY A 195 10.89 12.06 -4.88
N VAL A 196 10.57 10.82 -5.28
CA VAL A 196 10.03 9.81 -4.34
C VAL A 196 11.07 9.36 -3.31
N ALA A 197 12.32 9.16 -3.72
CA ALA A 197 13.41 8.76 -2.82
C ALA A 197 13.70 9.84 -1.79
N LEU A 198 13.78 11.12 -2.20
CA LEU A 198 13.95 12.26 -1.31
C LEU A 198 12.81 12.36 -0.28
N ASN A 199 11.56 12.18 -0.72
CA ASN A 199 10.42 12.14 0.19
C ASN A 199 10.56 10.98 1.21
N ASN A 200 10.97 9.80 0.79
CA ASN A 200 11.15 8.68 1.72
C ASN A 200 12.30 8.93 2.71
N ILE A 201 13.39 9.58 2.27
CA ILE A 201 14.49 10.01 3.16
C ILE A 201 13.99 11.04 4.19
N SER A 202 13.18 12.02 3.77
CA SER A 202 12.62 12.99 4.72
C SER A 202 11.80 12.33 5.82
N GLN A 203 11.13 11.22 5.52
CA GLN A 203 10.32 10.50 6.51
C GLN A 203 11.18 9.78 7.55
N ILE A 204 12.41 9.37 7.19
CA ILE A 204 13.38 8.84 8.16
C ILE A 204 13.77 9.95 9.14
N TYR A 205 14.18 11.12 8.62
CA TYR A 205 14.58 12.25 9.47
C TYR A 205 13.41 12.77 10.32
N HIS A 206 12.20 12.79 9.78
CA HIS A 206 10.99 13.09 10.54
C HIS A 206 10.77 12.09 11.68
N ALA A 207 10.96 10.79 11.45
CA ALA A 207 10.87 9.77 12.50
C ALA A 207 11.97 9.92 13.57
N MET A 208 13.14 10.43 13.18
CA MET A 208 14.24 10.78 14.10
C MET A 208 14.02 12.12 14.84
N SER A 209 12.92 12.83 14.56
CA SER A 209 12.65 14.19 15.04
C SER A 209 13.68 15.24 14.58
N ASP A 210 14.49 14.93 13.56
CA ASP A 210 15.37 15.90 12.88
C ASP A 210 14.56 16.60 11.79
N TYR A 211 13.72 17.53 12.23
CA TYR A 211 12.78 18.22 11.36
C TYR A 211 13.44 19.13 10.33
N ASP A 212 14.65 19.62 10.58
CA ASP A 212 15.35 20.51 9.66
C ASP A 212 15.93 19.71 8.48
N SER A 213 16.53 18.55 8.73
CA SER A 213 16.92 17.61 7.67
C SER A 213 15.69 17.07 6.93
N ALA A 214 14.60 16.76 7.64
CA ALA A 214 13.36 16.31 7.01
C ALA A 214 12.82 17.37 6.03
N LEU A 215 12.72 18.63 6.46
CA LEU A 215 12.29 19.75 5.61
C LEU A 215 13.19 19.95 4.40
N LYS A 216 14.51 19.85 4.56
CA LYS A 216 15.45 19.96 3.45
C LYS A 216 15.12 18.97 2.32
N TYR A 217 15.02 17.68 2.64
CA TYR A 217 14.78 16.64 1.64
C TYR A 217 13.38 16.70 1.03
N ILE A 218 12.34 16.98 1.82
CA ILE A 218 10.97 17.05 1.28
C ILE A 218 10.74 18.29 0.42
N LEU A 219 11.42 19.42 0.70
CA LEU A 219 11.34 20.62 -0.15
C LEU A 219 12.03 20.41 -1.49
N GLU A 220 13.12 19.64 -1.51
CA GLU A 220 13.78 19.21 -2.75
C GLU A 220 12.87 18.26 -3.55
N SER A 221 12.22 17.30 -2.89
CA SER A 221 11.19 16.45 -3.50
C SER A 221 10.04 17.27 -4.09
N LEU A 222 9.53 18.26 -3.35
CA LEU A 222 8.46 19.15 -3.82
C LEU A 222 8.89 19.96 -5.05
N LYS A 223 10.12 20.46 -5.06
CA LYS A 223 10.67 21.17 -6.22
C LYS A 223 10.68 20.28 -7.46
N ILE A 224 11.22 19.07 -7.36
CA ILE A 224 11.30 18.14 -8.48
C ILE A 224 9.91 17.73 -8.98
N THR A 225 8.99 17.38 -8.07
CA THR A 225 7.63 16.97 -8.43
C THR A 225 6.85 18.08 -9.14
N ARG A 226 7.07 19.36 -8.77
CA ARG A 226 6.55 20.52 -9.49
C ARG A 226 7.18 20.69 -10.88
N GLU A 227 8.50 20.55 -10.98
CA GLU A 227 9.23 20.69 -12.25
C GLU A 227 8.79 19.66 -13.30
N ILE A 228 8.52 18.41 -12.88
CA ILE A 228 8.03 17.35 -13.77
C ILE A 228 6.50 17.34 -13.94
N GLY A 229 5.78 18.20 -13.22
CA GLY A 229 4.31 18.28 -13.26
C GLY A 229 3.57 17.09 -12.62
N ASP A 230 4.20 16.32 -11.72
CA ASP A 230 3.54 15.22 -11.01
C ASP A 230 2.67 15.75 -9.87
N LYS A 231 1.46 16.20 -10.21
CA LYS A 231 0.48 16.75 -9.26
C LYS A 231 0.12 15.78 -8.14
N LYS A 232 0.13 14.48 -8.39
CA LYS A 232 -0.17 13.49 -7.35
C LYS A 232 0.92 13.48 -6.29
N GLN A 233 2.19 13.48 -6.70
CA GLN A 233 3.30 13.52 -5.75
C GLN A 233 3.51 14.91 -5.13
N GLU A 234 3.15 15.98 -5.84
CA GLU A 234 3.12 17.34 -5.26
C GLU A 234 2.19 17.39 -4.03
N GLY A 235 0.96 16.86 -4.15
CA GLY A 235 0.04 16.76 -3.02
C GLY A 235 0.60 15.93 -1.85
N VAL A 236 1.22 14.79 -2.14
CA VAL A 236 1.87 13.95 -1.11
C VAL A 236 2.98 14.72 -0.39
N ALA A 237 3.84 15.42 -1.14
CA ALA A 237 4.95 16.18 -0.56
C ALA A 237 4.47 17.32 0.32
N LEU A 238 3.47 18.09 -0.12
CA LEU A 238 2.84 19.16 0.67
C LEU A 238 2.22 18.63 1.97
N ASN A 239 1.51 17.51 1.91
CA ASN A 239 0.94 16.87 3.10
C ASN A 239 2.03 16.40 4.09
N ASN A 240 3.20 15.96 3.60
CA ASN A 240 4.31 15.56 4.47
C ASN A 240 5.06 16.77 5.06
N ILE A 241 5.22 17.85 4.30
CA ILE A 241 5.73 19.14 4.82
C ILE A 241 4.85 19.63 5.97
N ALA A 242 3.52 19.61 5.75
CA ALA A 242 2.56 20.02 6.76
C ALA A 242 2.66 19.17 8.05
N GLN A 243 2.87 17.86 7.92
CA GLN A 243 3.11 16.97 9.07
C GLN A 243 4.39 17.34 9.84
N ILE A 244 5.47 17.70 9.15
CA ILE A 244 6.71 18.12 9.80
C ILE A 244 6.51 19.43 10.57
N TYR A 245 5.82 20.42 9.98
CA TYR A 245 5.48 21.66 10.69
C TYR A 245 4.54 21.41 11.88
N TYR A 246 3.57 20.51 11.74
CA TYR A 246 2.71 20.07 12.84
C TYR A 246 3.52 19.50 14.00
N ALA A 247 4.50 18.63 13.70
CA ALA A 247 5.39 18.03 14.70
C ALA A 247 6.32 19.06 15.36
N LYS A 248 6.66 20.15 14.67
CA LYS A 248 7.36 21.33 15.23
C LYS A 248 6.46 22.22 16.09
N GLY A 249 5.14 22.00 16.09
CA GLY A 249 4.15 22.86 16.77
C GLY A 249 3.77 24.12 16.00
N ASP A 250 4.26 24.29 14.76
CA ASP A 250 3.89 25.41 13.88
C ASP A 250 2.62 25.05 13.10
N TYR A 251 1.48 25.21 13.78
CA TYR A 251 0.18 24.85 13.24
C TYR A 251 -0.28 25.75 12.08
N ASP A 252 0.21 26.98 11.99
CA ASP A 252 -0.19 27.91 10.92
C ASP A 252 0.49 27.54 9.60
N SER A 253 1.80 27.24 9.65
CA SER A 253 2.51 26.70 8.49
C SER A 253 1.94 25.33 8.08
N ALA A 254 1.63 24.46 9.05
CA ALA A 254 1.04 23.16 8.77
C ALA A 254 -0.32 23.29 8.04
N LEU A 255 -1.22 24.16 8.52
CA LEU A 255 -2.50 24.41 7.85
C LEU A 255 -2.33 24.94 6.43
N LYS A 256 -1.39 25.88 6.21
CA LYS A 256 -1.11 26.41 4.86
C LYS A 256 -0.78 25.28 3.89
N TYR A 257 0.15 24.39 4.26
CA TYR A 257 0.56 23.28 3.40
C TYR A 257 -0.52 22.20 3.27
N TYR A 258 -1.30 21.92 4.32
CA TYR A 258 -2.44 21.00 4.21
C TYR A 258 -3.53 21.53 3.26
N TYR A 259 -3.86 22.81 3.30
CA TYR A 259 -4.84 23.38 2.36
C TYR A 259 -4.34 23.35 0.92
N GLU A 260 -3.05 23.62 0.70
CA GLU A 260 -2.45 23.48 -0.63
C GLU A 260 -2.50 22.02 -1.12
N SER A 261 -2.15 21.06 -0.25
CA SER A 261 -2.31 19.63 -0.53
C SER A 261 -3.76 19.27 -0.85
N LEU A 262 -4.72 19.75 -0.05
CA LEU A 262 -6.13 19.44 -0.20
C LEU A 262 -6.64 19.87 -1.58
N ASN A 263 -6.38 21.11 -1.98
CA ASN A 263 -6.75 21.65 -3.28
C ASN A 263 -6.19 20.81 -4.43
N ILE A 264 -4.91 20.45 -4.37
CA ILE A 264 -4.30 19.58 -5.39
C ILE A 264 -4.93 18.18 -5.40
N THR A 265 -5.22 17.61 -4.22
CA THR A 265 -5.81 16.26 -4.13
C THR A 265 -7.23 16.19 -4.65
N GLU A 266 -8.01 17.26 -4.46
CA GLU A 266 -9.34 17.42 -5.03
C GLU A 266 -9.25 17.50 -6.56
N ASP A 267 -8.35 18.34 -7.09
CA ASP A 267 -8.12 18.51 -8.53
C ASP A 267 -7.75 17.20 -9.24
N VAL A 268 -6.90 16.38 -8.62
CA VAL A 268 -6.47 15.08 -9.20
C VAL A 268 -7.35 13.90 -8.80
N GLY A 269 -8.41 14.13 -8.02
CA GLY A 269 -9.35 13.09 -7.56
C GLY A 269 -8.74 12.05 -6.60
N ASN A 270 -7.67 12.39 -5.86
CA ASN A 270 -7.04 11.48 -4.90
C ASN A 270 -7.79 11.46 -3.55
N LYS A 271 -8.98 10.82 -3.56
CA LYS A 271 -9.88 10.73 -2.41
C LYS A 271 -9.24 10.14 -1.15
N LYS A 272 -8.27 9.23 -1.30
CA LYS A 272 -7.55 8.67 -0.16
C LYS A 272 -6.70 9.73 0.55
N LEU A 273 -5.92 10.52 -0.21
CA LEU A 273 -5.09 11.57 0.39
C LEU A 273 -5.96 12.73 0.91
N GLU A 274 -7.04 13.07 0.21
CA GLU A 274 -8.05 14.04 0.66
C GLU A 274 -8.56 13.70 2.07
N GLY A 275 -9.02 12.46 2.30
CA GLY A 275 -9.44 12.02 3.63
C GLY A 275 -8.34 12.12 4.68
N VAL A 276 -7.11 11.70 4.36
CA VAL A 276 -5.96 11.83 5.27
C VAL A 276 -5.67 13.29 5.63
N THR A 277 -5.63 14.18 4.63
CA THR A 277 -5.36 15.60 4.81
C THR A 277 -6.45 16.28 5.65
N LEU A 278 -7.73 15.98 5.41
CA LEU A 278 -8.85 16.47 6.22
C LEU A 278 -8.73 16.01 7.68
N SER A 279 -8.38 14.74 7.92
CA SER A 279 -8.18 14.21 9.28
C SER A 279 -7.06 14.97 10.01
N ASN A 280 -5.96 15.28 9.31
CA ASN A 280 -4.85 16.04 9.87
C ASN A 280 -5.19 17.50 10.16
N ILE A 281 -5.94 18.16 9.28
CA ILE A 281 -6.48 19.52 9.52
C ILE A 281 -7.38 19.51 10.76
N GLY A 282 -8.25 18.50 10.88
CA GLY A 282 -9.11 18.31 12.05
C GLY A 282 -8.33 18.20 13.35
N ASN A 283 -7.21 17.46 13.35
CA ASN A 283 -6.32 17.35 14.51
C ASN A 283 -5.66 18.67 14.89
N ILE A 284 -5.29 19.52 13.92
CA ILE A 284 -4.80 20.87 14.21
C ILE A 284 -5.87 21.71 14.90
N PHE A 285 -7.11 21.71 14.38
CA PHE A 285 -8.19 22.46 15.01
C PHE A 285 -8.53 21.95 16.40
N ARG A 286 -8.43 20.63 16.64
CA ARG A 286 -8.52 20.03 17.98
C ARG A 286 -7.43 20.58 18.89
N ALA A 287 -6.17 20.55 18.46
CA ALA A 287 -5.04 21.08 19.23
C ALA A 287 -5.17 22.59 19.54
N LYS A 288 -5.81 23.36 18.65
CA LYS A 288 -6.13 24.78 18.85
C LYS A 288 -7.38 25.03 19.72
N GLY A 289 -8.09 24.00 20.15
CA GLY A 289 -9.34 24.10 20.93
C GLY A 289 -10.57 24.52 20.11
N ASN A 290 -10.46 24.60 18.77
CA ASN A 290 -11.59 24.88 17.88
C ASN A 290 -12.30 23.56 17.53
N TYR A 291 -13.02 23.02 18.51
CA TYR A 291 -13.66 21.71 18.40
C TYR A 291 -14.73 21.63 17.33
N ALA A 292 -15.44 22.73 17.03
CA ALA A 292 -16.44 22.76 15.97
C ALA A 292 -15.82 22.52 14.58
N SER A 293 -14.69 23.20 14.29
CA SER A 293 -13.97 22.99 13.03
C SER A 293 -13.35 21.61 12.97
N ALA A 294 -12.78 21.14 14.09
CA ALA A 294 -12.21 19.80 14.20
C ALA A 294 -13.23 18.70 13.88
N LEU A 295 -14.45 18.80 14.43
CA LEU A 295 -15.55 17.86 14.15
C LEU A 295 -15.91 17.85 12.66
N ASN A 296 -16.04 19.03 12.03
CA ASN A 296 -16.40 19.13 10.62
C ASN A 296 -15.39 18.39 9.73
N TYR A 297 -14.09 18.69 9.88
CA TYR A 297 -13.04 18.07 9.09
C TYR A 297 -12.91 16.56 9.33
N LEU A 298 -13.04 16.12 10.59
CA LEU A 298 -12.98 14.69 10.91
C LEU A 298 -14.19 13.91 10.36
N HIS A 299 -15.39 14.49 10.38
CA HIS A 299 -16.57 13.86 9.78
C HIS A 299 -16.48 13.77 8.26
N GLU A 300 -15.90 14.78 7.61
CA GLU A 300 -15.66 14.77 6.17
C GLU A 300 -14.64 13.68 5.78
N SER A 301 -13.52 13.58 6.51
CA SER A 301 -12.57 12.46 6.39
C SER A 301 -13.25 11.10 6.57
N LEU A 302 -14.11 10.97 7.59
CA LEU A 302 -14.81 9.72 7.87
C LEU A 302 -15.76 9.35 6.71
N LYS A 303 -16.50 10.32 6.18
CA LYS A 303 -17.38 10.13 5.02
C LYS A 303 -16.59 9.61 3.82
N ILE A 304 -15.48 10.26 3.46
CA ILE A 304 -14.64 9.86 2.33
C ILE A 304 -14.05 8.48 2.54
N SER A 305 -13.50 8.20 3.72
CA SER A 305 -12.91 6.89 4.03
C SER A 305 -13.93 5.74 3.94
N LYS A 306 -15.19 5.97 4.37
CA LYS A 306 -16.30 5.02 4.20
C LYS A 306 -16.70 4.84 2.73
N GLU A 307 -16.75 5.92 1.95
CA GLU A 307 -17.05 5.90 0.51
C GLU A 307 -16.05 5.06 -0.28
N ILE A 308 -14.75 5.27 -0.04
CA ILE A 308 -13.67 4.52 -0.72
C ILE A 308 -13.33 3.19 -0.02
N ARG A 309 -14.03 2.87 1.08
CA ARG A 309 -13.82 1.66 1.90
C ARG A 309 -12.38 1.51 2.43
N ASP A 310 -11.70 2.61 2.72
CA ASP A 310 -10.37 2.59 3.33
C ASP A 310 -10.50 2.44 4.86
N LYS A 311 -10.49 1.18 5.30
CA LYS A 311 -10.63 0.81 6.71
C LYS A 311 -9.53 1.38 7.61
N ARG A 312 -8.35 1.69 7.07
CA ARG A 312 -7.25 2.26 7.87
C ARG A 312 -7.51 3.73 8.16
N VAL A 313 -7.86 4.51 7.13
CA VAL A 313 -8.22 5.94 7.30
C VAL A 313 -9.49 6.07 8.14
N GLU A 314 -10.46 5.17 7.94
CA GLU A 314 -11.69 5.09 8.74
C GLU A 314 -11.39 4.88 10.23
N SER A 315 -10.59 3.85 10.56
CA SER A 315 -10.20 3.54 11.94
C SER A 315 -9.45 4.70 12.61
N ASN A 316 -8.46 5.29 11.90
CA ASN A 316 -7.70 6.42 12.42
C ASN A 316 -8.58 7.66 12.66
N THR A 317 -9.51 7.94 11.74
CA THR A 317 -10.41 9.09 11.87
C THR A 317 -11.43 8.89 12.98
N LEU A 318 -11.98 7.68 13.13
CA LEU A 318 -12.85 7.32 14.25
C LEU A 318 -12.13 7.43 15.60
N PHE A 319 -10.86 7.03 15.66
CA PHE A 319 -10.03 7.23 16.84
C PHE A 319 -9.87 8.72 17.17
N ASN A 320 -9.55 9.56 16.17
CA ASN A 320 -9.44 11.01 16.37
C ASN A 320 -10.77 11.65 16.80
N LEU A 321 -11.91 11.20 16.26
CA LEU A 321 -13.25 11.60 16.69
C LEU A 321 -13.52 11.18 18.13
N SER A 322 -13.14 9.97 18.53
CA SER A 322 -13.33 9.51 19.91
C SER A 322 -12.58 10.39 20.91
N MET A 323 -11.33 10.75 20.60
CA MET A 323 -10.52 11.64 21.43
C MET A 323 -11.16 13.03 21.53
N LEU A 324 -11.63 13.57 20.40
CA LEU A 324 -12.32 14.86 20.38
C LEU A 324 -13.62 14.84 21.18
N TYR A 325 -14.44 13.78 21.04
CA TYR A 325 -15.68 13.62 21.80
C TYR A 325 -15.43 13.52 23.31
N LYS A 326 -14.37 12.80 23.72
CA LYS A 326 -13.92 12.75 25.11
C LYS A 326 -13.54 14.14 25.64
N GLU A 327 -12.79 14.93 24.87
CA GLU A 327 -12.38 16.29 25.25
C GLU A 327 -13.58 17.24 25.44
N ILE A 328 -14.65 17.09 24.67
CA ILE A 328 -15.86 17.93 24.77
C ILE A 328 -16.97 17.34 25.65
N GLY A 329 -16.68 16.26 26.40
CA GLY A 329 -17.60 15.65 27.37
C GLY A 329 -18.69 14.75 26.78
N LYS A 330 -18.60 14.42 25.49
CA LYS A 330 -19.52 13.55 24.75
C LYS A 330 -19.08 12.08 24.85
N LEU A 331 -19.21 11.51 26.04
CA LEU A 331 -18.65 10.19 26.35
C LEU A 331 -19.33 9.05 25.57
N ASP A 332 -20.64 9.14 25.32
CA ASP A 332 -21.38 8.11 24.58
C ASP A 332 -20.92 8.05 23.11
N GLU A 333 -20.78 9.21 22.45
CA GLU A 333 -20.26 9.27 21.08
C GLU A 333 -18.80 8.81 20.99
N SER A 334 -18.00 9.11 22.00
CA SER A 334 -16.62 8.60 22.11
C SER A 334 -16.60 7.07 22.20
N GLU A 335 -17.42 6.48 23.07
CA GLU A 335 -17.50 5.03 23.24
C GLU A 335 -17.96 4.33 21.95
N GLN A 336 -18.93 4.92 21.24
CA GLN A 336 -19.40 4.40 19.96
C GLN A 336 -18.28 4.39 18.90
N CYS A 337 -17.52 5.48 18.80
CA CYS A 337 -16.37 5.55 17.89
C CYS A 337 -15.33 4.47 18.22
N LEU A 338 -15.01 4.28 19.52
CA LEU A 338 -14.07 3.25 19.95
C LEU A 338 -14.58 1.83 19.66
N LYS A 339 -15.88 1.57 19.80
CA LYS A 339 -16.48 0.28 19.40
C LYS A 339 -16.25 0.01 17.92
N GLU A 340 -16.53 0.97 17.04
CA GLU A 340 -16.27 0.84 15.60
C GLU A 340 -14.78 0.62 15.31
N VAL A 341 -13.87 1.36 15.96
CA VAL A 341 -12.41 1.14 15.86
C VAL A 341 -12.03 -0.28 16.26
N THR A 342 -12.56 -0.79 17.37
CA THR A 342 -12.26 -2.17 17.80
C THR A 342 -12.79 -3.21 16.83
N GLU A 343 -13.94 -2.99 16.20
CA GLU A 343 -14.48 -3.92 15.21
C GLU A 343 -13.66 -3.89 13.93
N ILE A 344 -13.28 -2.71 13.44
CA ILE A 344 -12.37 -2.58 12.29
C ILE A 344 -11.03 -3.25 12.63
N ASN A 345 -10.45 -2.98 13.80
CA ASN A 345 -9.18 -3.57 14.21
C ASN A 345 -9.29 -5.08 14.45
N LYS A 346 -10.43 -5.59 14.92
CA LYS A 346 -10.71 -7.03 14.94
C LYS A 346 -10.77 -7.58 13.53
N THR A 347 -11.46 -6.96 12.57
CA THR A 347 -11.43 -7.46 11.18
C THR A 347 -10.02 -7.45 10.59
N LEU A 348 -9.19 -6.49 10.99
CA LEU A 348 -7.77 -6.44 10.62
C LEU A 348 -6.92 -7.52 11.34
N LYS A 349 -7.20 -7.83 12.62
CA LYS A 349 -6.40 -8.72 13.51
C LYS A 349 -6.91 -10.17 13.63
N SER A 350 -8.21 -10.42 13.54
CA SER A 350 -8.81 -11.76 13.51
C SER A 350 -8.44 -12.50 12.23
N TYR A 351 -8.13 -11.75 11.17
CA TYR A 351 -7.45 -12.25 9.99
C TYR A 351 -6.09 -12.88 10.34
N GLU A 352 -5.29 -12.22 11.18
CA GLU A 352 -3.96 -12.68 11.62
C GLU A 352 -4.03 -13.94 12.51
N ILE A 353 -5.00 -14.01 13.45
CA ILE A 353 -5.12 -15.12 14.42
C ILE A 353 -5.74 -16.39 13.80
N SER A 354 -6.68 -16.29 12.87
CA SER A 354 -7.29 -17.47 12.22
C SER A 354 -6.28 -18.34 11.46
N LEU A 355 -5.18 -17.73 10.99
CA LEU A 355 -4.07 -18.38 10.28
C LEU A 355 -3.13 -19.16 11.19
N ALA A 356 -2.99 -18.76 12.45
CA ALA A 356 -2.20 -19.52 13.43
C ALA A 356 -2.89 -20.87 13.74
N LYS A 357 -4.23 -20.89 13.69
CA LYS A 357 -5.04 -22.11 13.92
C LYS A 357 -5.13 -23.01 12.69
N MET A 358 -5.08 -22.46 11.47
CA MET A 358 -5.04 -23.27 10.24
C MET A 358 -3.69 -23.96 9.97
N LYS A 359 -2.62 -23.62 10.71
CA LYS A 359 -1.30 -24.28 10.61
C LYS A 359 -1.14 -25.54 11.47
N PHE A 360 -2.17 -25.94 12.23
CA PHE A 360 -2.18 -27.22 12.94
C PHE A 360 -3.45 -28.00 12.57
N PRO A 361 -3.40 -28.94 11.60
CA PRO A 361 -4.35 -30.04 11.60
C PRO A 361 -4.14 -30.84 12.89
N ALA A 362 -5.24 -31.15 13.57
CA ALA A 362 -5.21 -32.00 14.75
C ALA A 362 -4.51 -33.33 14.44
N ALA A 363 -3.27 -33.49 14.90
CA ALA A 363 -2.68 -34.81 15.07
C ALA A 363 -3.25 -35.38 16.37
N SER A 364 -4.20 -36.28 16.19
CA SER A 364 -4.66 -37.24 17.18
C SER A 364 -3.47 -38.03 17.75
N SER A 365 -3.14 -37.80 19.02
CA SER A 365 -2.64 -38.83 19.93
C SER A 365 -2.64 -38.26 21.34
N GLY A 366 -3.47 -38.83 22.20
CA GLY A 366 -3.63 -38.36 23.58
C GLY A 366 -2.38 -38.59 24.41
N VAL A 367 -2.02 -37.59 25.21
CA VAL A 367 -1.60 -37.75 26.61
C VAL A 367 -2.07 -36.51 27.37
N SER A 368 -2.72 -36.76 28.51
CA SER A 368 -3.23 -35.78 29.47
C SER A 368 -2.12 -34.99 30.16
N VAL A 369 -2.25 -33.65 30.24
CA VAL A 369 -1.75 -32.89 31.40
C VAL A 369 -2.74 -31.75 31.73
N ARG A 370 -2.96 -31.60 33.04
CA ARG A 370 -4.00 -30.87 33.78
C ARG A 370 -4.11 -29.35 33.54
N ARG A 371 -5.35 -28.85 33.65
CA ARG A 371 -5.78 -27.51 34.12
C ARG A 371 -5.29 -27.26 35.57
N GLU A 372 -5.02 -26.08 36.13
CA GLU A 372 -5.34 -24.64 35.96
C GLU A 372 -4.53 -23.92 37.11
N PRO A 373 -4.77 -22.65 37.54
CA PRO A 373 -4.80 -21.35 36.85
C PRO A 373 -3.96 -20.26 37.60
N THR A 374 -4.13 -18.99 37.19
CA THR A 374 -3.83 -17.70 37.87
C THR A 374 -2.57 -16.94 37.47
N GLY A 375 -2.76 -15.64 37.17
CA GLY A 375 -1.70 -14.63 37.17
C GLY A 375 -1.62 -13.78 35.89
N ASP A 376 -2.14 -12.55 35.98
CA ASP A 376 -1.77 -11.36 35.18
C ASP A 376 -2.32 -11.16 33.76
N LEU A 377 -3.56 -10.65 33.74
CA LEU A 377 -4.15 -9.83 32.69
C LEU A 377 -3.49 -8.43 32.62
N HIS A 378 -2.23 -8.33 32.20
CA HIS A 378 -1.60 -7.03 31.87
C HIS A 378 -0.53 -7.15 30.77
N LYS A 379 -0.89 -7.72 29.61
CA LYS A 379 -0.10 -7.61 28.36
C LYS A 379 -1.02 -7.62 27.14
N PHE A 380 -1.68 -6.51 26.87
CA PHE A 380 -2.34 -6.24 25.59
C PHE A 380 -1.96 -4.82 25.18
N TYR A 381 -1.24 -4.67 24.07
CA TYR A 381 -1.14 -3.54 23.14
C TYR A 381 0.25 -3.52 22.50
N ASP A 382 0.51 -4.48 21.60
CA ASP A 382 1.50 -4.31 20.53
C ASP A 382 0.73 -4.45 19.22
N ILE A 383 0.52 -3.33 18.53
CA ILE A 383 -0.05 -3.20 17.19
C ILE A 383 1.00 -2.45 16.36
N PRO A 384 1.46 -2.96 15.21
CA PRO A 384 2.46 -2.27 14.39
C PRO A 384 1.84 -1.05 13.72
N PHE A 385 2.28 0.13 14.14
CA PHE A 385 1.94 1.43 13.57
C PHE A 385 2.69 1.67 12.25
N LEU A 386 2.04 2.34 11.30
CA LEU A 386 2.72 3.25 10.37
C LEU A 386 2.55 4.65 10.96
N ALA A 387 3.69 5.30 11.26
CA ALA A 387 3.90 6.67 11.74
C ALA A 387 4.07 6.88 13.27
N PHE A 388 5.03 7.74 13.61
CA PHE A 388 5.32 8.36 14.92
C PHE A 388 6.14 7.53 15.93
N SER A 389 7.47 7.52 15.76
CA SER A 389 8.38 7.41 16.91
C SER A 389 8.61 8.80 17.51
N HIS A 390 7.71 9.24 18.38
CA HIS A 390 8.12 10.14 19.46
C HIS A 390 8.95 9.30 20.43
N ASN A 391 10.28 9.41 20.29
CA ASN A 391 11.20 8.78 21.22
C ASN A 391 11.13 9.55 22.54
N SER A 392 10.53 8.93 23.54
CA SER A 392 10.45 9.41 24.92
C SER A 392 11.81 9.28 25.59
N LYS A 393 12.64 10.33 25.50
CA LYS A 393 13.72 10.63 26.44
C LYS A 393 14.24 12.05 26.16
N LEU A 394 14.28 12.86 27.23
CA LEU A 394 14.88 14.20 27.36
C LEU A 394 13.93 15.40 27.11
N TYR A 395 13.25 15.86 28.16
CA TYR A 395 13.23 17.27 28.60
C TYR A 395 12.79 17.33 30.08
N PRO A 396 13.63 17.78 31.03
CA PRO A 396 13.18 18.12 32.37
C PRO A 396 12.63 19.56 32.39
N HIS A 397 11.51 19.75 33.09
CA HIS A 397 10.86 21.02 33.43
C HIS A 397 10.04 21.70 32.33
N TYR A 398 8.75 21.37 32.23
CA TYR A 398 7.59 22.24 32.49
C TYR A 398 6.30 21.37 32.47
N ARG A 399 5.44 21.53 33.48
CA ARG A 399 4.24 20.70 33.72
C ARG A 399 3.15 20.95 32.66
N VAL A 400 2.84 19.96 31.82
CA VAL A 400 1.52 19.75 31.17
C VAL A 400 1.30 18.23 31.09
N PHE A 401 0.13 17.75 31.51
CA PHE A 401 -0.18 16.32 31.71
C PHE A 401 -0.22 15.52 30.38
N PRO A 402 0.32 14.28 30.33
CA PRO A 402 0.36 13.46 29.12
C PRO A 402 -0.98 12.72 28.87
N PRO A 403 -1.32 12.45 27.58
CA PRO A 403 -2.50 11.67 27.20
C PRO A 403 -2.28 10.16 27.41
N CYS A 404 -3.24 9.51 28.07
CA CYS A 404 -3.31 8.06 28.28
C CYS A 404 -4.14 7.36 27.20
#